data_AF-A0A3S4Y9H2-F1
#
_entry.id   AF-A0A3S4Y9H2-F1
#
_cell.length_a   1.000
_cell.length_b   1.000
_cell.length_c   1.000
_cell.angle_alpha   90.00
_cell.angle_beta   90.00
_cell.angle_gamma   90.00
#
_symmetry.space_group_name_H-M   'P 1'
#
loop_
_entity.id
_entity.type
_entity.pdbx_description
1 polymer ?
#
loop_
_entity_poly.entity_id
_entity_poly.type
_entity_poly.pdbx_seq_one_letter_code
_entity_poly.pdbx_strand_id
1 'polypeptide(L)' 'MGRFVIEKDGSLSNFKVLRSPGESLSNEAIRVMKESPPWNPGLQDGKPVRVQYSIPVAFTLATEE' A
#
# COMPACT_ATOMS: atom_id res chain seq x y z
N MET A 1 -6.34 7.36 1.26
CA MET A 1 -5.67 7.17 -0.06
C MET A 1 -4.18 7.10 0.17
N GLY A 2 -3.58 5.94 -0.09
CA GLY A 2 -2.13 5.72 0.00
C GLY A 2 -1.55 5.40 -1.37
N ARG A 3 -0.31 5.82 -1.59
CA ARG A 3 0.47 5.53 -2.79
C ARG A 3 1.74 4.82 -2.39
N PHE A 4 2.11 3.77 -3.12
CA PHE A 4 3.32 3.01 -2.88
C PHE A 4 3.86 2.47 -4.20
N VAL A 5 5.06 1.91 -4.18
CA VAL A 5 5.68 1.28 -5.33
C VAL A 5 5.79 -0.21 -5.08
N ILE A 6 5.36 -1.01 -6.04
CA ILE A 6 5.63 -2.44 -6.10
C ILE A 6 6.93 -2.59 -6.89
N GLU A 7 7.97 -3.07 -6.22
CA GLU A 7 9.25 -3.35 -6.84
C GLU A 7 9.22 -4.66 -7.65
N LYS A 8 10.25 -4.90 -8.45
CA LYS A 8 10.34 -6.06 -9.35
C LYS A 8 10.41 -7.40 -8.61
N ASP A 9 10.84 -7.39 -7.35
CA ASP A 9 10.89 -8.54 -6.45
C ASP A 9 9.58 -8.74 -5.67
N GLY A 10 8.59 -7.86 -5.88
CA GLY A 10 7.33 -7.86 -5.17
C GLY A 10 7.35 -7.14 -3.82
N SER A 11 8.51 -6.62 -3.39
CA SER A 11 8.57 -5.80 -2.18
C SER A 11 7.85 -4.47 -2.40
N LEU A 12 7.30 -3.94 -1.30
CA LEU A 12 6.61 -2.66 -1.31
C LEU A 12 7.51 -1.56 -0.79
N SER A 13 7.67 -0.49 -1.55
CA SER A 13 8.54 0.64 -1.23
C SER A 13 7.80 1.97 -1.35
N ASN A 14 8.44 3.03 -0.86
CA ASN A 14 8.06 4.43 -1.14
C ASN A 14 6.61 4.79 -0.76
N PHE A 15 6.17 4.35 0.43
CA PHE A 15 4.84 4.63 0.97
C PHE A 15 4.63 6.13 1.19
N LYS A 16 3.60 6.68 0.54
CA LYS A 16 3.15 8.06 0.67
C LYS A 16 1.65 8.10 0.94
N VAL A 17 1.27 8.64 2.09
CA VAL A 17 -0.13 8.87 2.44
C VAL A 17 -0.57 10.19 1.80
N LEU A 18 -1.57 10.13 0.92
CA LEU A 18 -2.08 11.31 0.20
C LEU A 18 -3.28 11.95 0.93
N ARG A 19 -4.12 11.12 1.54
CA ARG A 19 -5.24 11.55 2.41
C ARG A 19 -5.46 10.50 3.47
N SER A 20 -5.60 10.96 4.71
CA SER A 20 -5.96 10.13 5.85
C SER A 20 -6.80 10.91 6.85
N PRO A 21 -7.76 10.26 7.54
CA PRO A 21 -8.52 10.86 8.63
C PRO A 21 -7.69 11.09 9.90
N GLY A 22 -6.47 10.54 10.01
CA GLY A 22 -5.57 10.78 11.14
C GLY A 22 -4.20 10.09 11.02
N GLU A 23 -3.19 10.58 11.74
CA GLU A 23 -1.83 10.03 11.68
C GLU A 23 -1.74 8.60 12.20
N SER A 24 -2.44 8.27 13.29
CA SER A 24 -2.44 6.90 13.86
C SER A 24 -2.94 5.86 12.85
N LEU A 25 -4.04 6.15 12.16
CA LEU A 25 -4.60 5.28 11.11
C LEU A 25 -3.66 5.17 9.90
N SER A 26 -2.98 6.27 9.56
CA SER A 26 -1.97 6.29 8.50
C SER A 26 -0.79 5.37 8.82
N ASN A 27 -0.27 5.46 10.04
CA ASN A 27 0.86 4.66 10.50
C ASN A 27 0.49 3.18 10.54
N GLU A 28 -0.72 2.87 10.98
CA GLU A 28 -1.21 1.50 11.02
C GLU A 28 -1.39 0.91 9.61
N ALA A 29 -1.95 1.68 8.67
CA ALA A 29 -2.00 1.23 7.27
C ALA A 29 -0.60 1.01 6.68
N ILE A 30 0.37 1.88 6.96
CA ILE A 30 1.75 1.67 6.50
C ILE A 30 2.35 0.40 7.12
N ARG A 31 2.10 0.14 8.42
CA ARG A 31 2.58 -1.05 9.12
C ARG A 31 2.03 -2.32 8.48
N VAL A 32 0.73 -2.41 8.31
CA VAL A 32 0.06 -3.57 7.69
C VAL A 32 0.56 -3.81 6.26
N MET A 33 0.74 -2.75 5.48
CA MET A 33 1.27 -2.89 4.11
C MET A 33 2.73 -3.38 4.11
N LYS A 34 3.56 -2.98 5.09
CA LYS A 34 4.94 -3.48 5.23
C LYS A 34 5.00 -4.93 5.70
N GLU A 35 4.02 -5.38 6.48
CA GLU A 35 3.89 -6.77 6.93
C GLU A 35 3.22 -7.67 5.89
N SER A 36 2.67 -7.10 4.82
CA SER A 36 2.06 -7.88 3.75
C SER A 36 3.10 -8.74 3.04
N PRO A 37 2.73 -9.95 2.58
CA PRO A 37 3.61 -10.80 1.79
C PRO A 37 4.00 -10.09 0.48
N PRO A 38 5.10 -10.46 -0.19
CA PRO A 38 5.48 -9.87 -1.46
C PRO A 38 4.35 -9.91 -2.49
N TRP A 39 4.13 -8.80 -3.17
CA TRP A 39 3.08 -8.63 -4.18
C TRP A 39 3.59 -9.06 -5.54
N ASN A 40 2.69 -9.39 -6.46
CA ASN A 40 3.10 -9.64 -7.83
C ASN A 40 3.54 -8.33 -8.50
N PRO A 41 4.77 -8.26 -9.05
CA PRO A 41 5.21 -7.08 -9.78
C PRO A 41 4.38 -6.90 -11.05
N GLY A 42 4.39 -5.67 -11.59
CA GLY A 42 3.88 -5.46 -12.94
C GLY A 42 4.74 -6.20 -13.96
N LEU A 43 4.11 -6.71 -15.01
CA LEU A 43 4.81 -7.32 -16.14
C LEU A 43 4.65 -6.42 -17.37
N GLN A 44 5.76 -6.06 -17.99
CA GLN A 44 5.79 -5.39 -19.29
C GLN A 44 6.68 -6.19 -20.22
N ASP A 45 6.13 -6.65 -21.34
CA ASP A 45 6.82 -7.53 -22.31
C ASP A 45 7.44 -8.78 -21.65
N GLY A 46 6.74 -9.37 -20.68
CA GLY A 46 7.19 -10.54 -19.92
C GLY A 46 8.30 -10.25 -18.90
N LYS A 47 8.71 -8.99 -18.72
CA LYS A 47 9.74 -8.59 -17.75
C LYS A 47 9.09 -7.91 -16.53
N PRO A 48 9.53 -8.24 -15.30
CA PRO A 48 9.05 -7.55 -14.11
C PRO A 48 9.51 -6.09 -14.13
N VAL A 49 8.55 -5.17 -13.98
CA VAL A 49 8.75 -3.73 -13.92
C VAL A 49 8.22 -3.18 -12.60
N ARG A 50 8.87 -2.12 -12.13
CA ARG A 50 8.40 -1.41 -10.93
C ARG A 50 7.12 -0.65 -11.28
N VAL A 51 6.12 -0.73 -10.42
CA VAL A 51 4.82 -0.08 -10.66
C VAL A 51 4.47 0.81 -9.49
N GLN A 52 4.05 2.04 -9.78
CA GLN A 52 3.47 2.92 -8.77
C GLN A 52 1.97 2.63 -8.65
N TYR A 53 1.54 2.22 -7.47
CA TYR A 53 0.15 1.85 -7.20
C TYR A 53 -0.47 2.79 -6.17
N SER A 54 -1.76 3.09 -6.33
CA SER A 54 -2.51 3.99 -5.46
C SER A 54 -3.80 3.29 -5.01
N ILE A 55 -3.91 2.95 -3.74
CA ILE A 55 -5.07 2.24 -3.18
C ILE A 55 -5.83 3.18 -2.23
N PRO A 56 -7.16 3.29 -2.39
CA PRO A 56 -7.99 3.91 -1.38
C PRO A 56 -8.12 2.96 -0.17
N VAL A 57 -7.41 3.26 0.90
CA VAL A 57 -7.65 2.63 2.21
C VAL A 57 -8.83 3.35 2.86
N ALA A 58 -9.96 2.65 2.99
CA ALA A 58 -11.13 3.09 3.73
C ALA A 58 -11.09 2.48 5.13
N PHE A 59 -11.22 3.31 6.16
CA PHE A 59 -11.34 2.87 7.53
C PHE A 59 -12.80 2.95 7.95
N THR A 60 -13.33 1.85 8.47
CA THR A 60 -14.64 1.82 9.12
C THR A 60 -14.40 1.56 10.59
N LEU A 61 -14.87 2.46 11.45
CA LEU A 61 -14.86 2.22 12.89
C LEU A 61 -16.02 1.27 13.20
N ALA A 62 -15.68 0.08 13.70
CA ALA A 62 -16.68 -0.76 14.33
C ALA A 62 -17.16 -0.02 15.58
N THR A 63 -18.42 0.39 15.58
CA THR A 63 -19.06 0.88 16.80
C THR A 63 -19.64 -0.36 17.45
N GLU A 64 -19.11 -0.78 18.59
CA GLU A 64 -19.77 -1.79 19.41
C GLU A 64 -21.00 -1.13 20.06
N GLU A 65 -22.18 -1.71 19.85
CA GLU A 65 -23.41 -1.42 20.62
C GLU A 65 -23.51 -2.37 21.83
#